data_AF-A0A6M1XS81-F1
#
_entry.id   AF-A0A6M1XS81-F1
#
_cell.length_a   1.000
_cell.length_b   1.000
_cell.length_c   1.000
_cell.angle_alpha   90.00
_cell.angle_beta   90.00
_cell.angle_gamma   90.00
#
_symmetry.space_group_name_H-M   'P 1'
#
loop_
_entity.id
_entity.type
_entity.pdbx_description
1 polymer ?
#
loop_
_entity_poly.entity_id
_entity_poly.type
_entity_poly.pdbx_seq_one_letter_code
_entity_poly.pdbx_strand_id
1 'polypeptide(L)'
;KRDMSHIGKRYAEKGFNVLVPDLRAHGESEGEIIGMGWLDRLDLIAWIQLILDEQPNASIILHGGSMGASTIMMASGEKLPSAVKGFILDSGYVSVYAEFRYMLSKITVFPKKMVMRYANHYAQKYA
;
A
#
# COMPACT_ATOMS: atom_id res chain seq x y z
N LYS A 1 3.03 1.09 -20.12
CA LYS A 1 2.23 0.32 -19.13
C LYS A 1 1.68 1.33 -18.14
N ARG A 2 0.42 1.20 -17.69
CA ARG A 2 -0.22 2.19 -16.78
C ARG A 2 -0.01 1.73 -15.35
N ASP A 3 1.18 1.96 -14.82
CA ASP A 3 1.54 1.71 -13.43
C ASP A 3 1.91 3.05 -12.75
N MET A 4 2.32 2.99 -11.47
CA MET A 4 2.69 4.19 -10.72
C MET A 4 3.87 4.95 -11.32
N SER A 5 4.74 4.30 -12.14
CA SER A 5 5.86 4.98 -12.80
C SER A 5 5.37 6.03 -13.81
N HIS A 6 4.23 5.79 -14.48
CA HIS A 6 3.65 6.76 -15.40
C HIS A 6 3.14 8.00 -14.66
N ILE A 7 2.55 7.82 -13.47
CA ILE A 7 2.13 8.92 -12.60
C ILE A 7 3.37 9.66 -12.07
N GLY A 8 4.37 8.91 -11.59
CA GLY A 8 5.64 9.45 -11.12
C GLY A 8 6.34 10.31 -12.17
N LYS A 9 6.39 9.86 -13.43
CA LYS A 9 6.95 10.64 -14.54
C LYS A 9 6.28 12.02 -14.68
N ARG A 10 4.95 12.08 -14.56
CA ARG A 10 4.21 13.35 -14.65
C ARG A 10 4.51 14.30 -13.49
N TYR A 11 4.81 13.78 -12.31
CA TYR A 11 5.29 14.60 -11.19
C TYR A 11 6.71 15.10 -11.43
N ALA A 12 7.60 14.24 -11.92
CA ALA A 12 8.96 14.63 -12.26
C ALA A 12 8.99 15.73 -13.34
N GLU A 13 8.17 15.61 -14.38
CA GLU A 13 7.98 16.64 -15.42
C GLU A 13 7.49 17.99 -14.87
N LYS A 14 6.85 17.98 -13.69
CA LYS A 14 6.38 19.18 -12.98
C LYS A 14 7.37 19.69 -11.92
N GLY A 15 8.58 19.12 -11.86
CA GLY A 15 9.65 19.56 -10.97
C GLY A 15 9.62 18.94 -9.56
N PHE A 16 8.87 17.85 -9.35
CA PHE A 16 8.91 17.12 -8.09
C PHE A 16 10.05 16.10 -8.07
N ASN A 17 10.67 15.91 -6.90
CA ASN A 17 11.44 14.70 -6.63
C ASN A 17 10.46 13.53 -6.46
N VAL A 18 10.75 12.39 -7.08
CA VAL A 18 9.82 11.25 -7.16
C VAL A 18 10.54 9.98 -6.74
N LEU A 19 9.97 9.29 -5.75
CA LEU A 19 10.32 7.93 -5.37
C LEU A 19 9.14 7.02 -5.67
N VAL A 20 9.35 5.98 -6.47
CA VAL A 20 8.36 4.94 -6.77
C VAL A 20 8.98 3.59 -6.40
N PRO A 21 8.85 3.14 -5.15
CA PRO A 21 9.39 1.85 -4.75
C PRO A 21 8.49 0.72 -5.26
N ASP A 22 9.09 -0.43 -5.54
CA ASP A 22 8.33 -1.67 -5.57
C ASP A 22 7.84 -1.98 -4.15
N LEU A 23 6.60 -2.46 -4.03
CA LEU A 23 6.06 -2.90 -2.75
C LEU A 23 6.64 -4.26 -2.37
N ARG A 24 6.57 -4.61 -1.08
CA ARG A 24 7.12 -5.88 -0.57
C ARG A 24 6.57 -7.06 -1.37
N ALA A 25 7.41 -8.03 -1.70
CA ALA A 25 7.07 -9.18 -2.53
C ALA A 25 6.57 -8.82 -3.96
N HIS A 26 6.97 -7.67 -4.50
CA HIS A 26 6.73 -7.25 -5.87
C HIS A 26 8.02 -6.77 -6.54
N GLY A 27 8.07 -6.87 -7.88
CA GLY A 27 9.18 -6.37 -8.68
C GLY A 27 10.51 -6.91 -8.17
N GLU A 28 11.43 -6.00 -7.84
CA GLU A 28 12.75 -6.34 -7.29
C GLU A 28 12.80 -6.31 -5.75
N SER A 29 11.67 -6.03 -5.07
CA SER A 29 11.61 -6.05 -3.60
C SER A 29 11.53 -7.47 -3.06
N GLU A 30 12.28 -7.72 -1.99
CA GLU A 30 12.31 -9.00 -1.29
C GLU A 30 10.94 -9.40 -0.68
N GLY A 31 10.85 -10.65 -0.25
CA GLY A 31 9.68 -11.24 0.39
C GLY A 31 8.87 -12.15 -0.53
N GLU A 32 8.14 -13.08 0.06
CA GLU A 32 7.36 -14.09 -0.68
C GLU A 32 5.84 -13.88 -0.55
N ILE A 33 5.42 -13.02 0.37
CA ILE A 33 4.01 -12.84 0.74
C ILE A 33 3.57 -11.40 0.49
N ILE A 34 2.55 -11.26 -0.36
CA ILE A 34 1.87 -9.99 -0.62
C ILE A 34 1.09 -9.59 0.63
N GLY A 35 1.55 -8.53 1.30
CA GLY A 35 0.96 -8.04 2.55
C GLY A 35 -0.37 -7.30 2.40
N MET A 36 -0.85 -7.09 1.17
CA MET A 36 -2.08 -6.37 0.86
C MET A 36 -2.12 -4.99 1.55
N GLY A 37 -0.99 -4.29 1.53
CA GLY A 37 -0.82 -2.98 2.14
C GLY A 37 -0.54 -2.99 3.63
N TRP A 38 -0.84 -4.07 4.35
CA TRP A 38 -0.66 -4.10 5.80
C TRP A 38 0.81 -4.10 6.18
N LEU A 39 1.62 -5.01 5.62
CA LEU A 39 3.06 -5.02 5.88
C LEU A 39 3.75 -3.81 5.23
N ASP A 40 3.33 -3.49 4.01
CA ASP A 40 3.87 -2.39 3.21
C ASP A 40 3.75 -1.02 3.89
N ARG A 41 2.77 -0.85 4.81
CA ARG A 41 2.59 0.41 5.53
C ARG A 41 3.80 0.79 6.37
N LEU A 42 4.54 -0.21 6.88
CA LEU A 42 5.74 0.00 7.68
C LEU A 42 6.94 0.31 6.77
N ASP A 43 7.01 -0.36 5.62
CA ASP A 43 8.04 -0.08 4.59
C ASP A 43 7.88 1.34 4.06
N LEU A 44 6.64 1.80 3.87
CA LEU A 44 6.34 3.19 3.50
C LEU A 44 6.86 4.20 4.54
N ILE A 45 6.78 3.90 5.83
CA ILE A 45 7.35 4.76 6.88
C ILE A 45 8.88 4.78 6.80
N ALA A 46 9.51 3.63 6.52
CA ALA A 46 10.94 3.55 6.30
C ALA A 46 11.38 4.39 5.08
N TRP A 47 10.63 4.34 3.98
CA TRP A 47 10.89 5.19 2.81
C TRP A 47 10.75 6.68 3.10
N ILE A 48 9.74 7.07 3.91
CA ILE A 48 9.59 8.45 4.36
C ILE A 48 10.81 8.87 5.20
N GLN A 49 11.26 8.01 6.11
CA GLN A 49 12.42 8.31 6.94
C GLN A 49 13.70 8.46 6.11
N LEU A 50 13.92 7.58 5.12
CA LEU A 50 15.06 7.67 4.20
C LEU A 50 15.09 9.03 3.48
N ILE A 51 13.95 9.49 2.98
CA ILE A 51 13.84 10.82 2.34
C ILE A 51 14.20 11.94 3.33
N LEU A 52 13.76 11.83 4.58
CA LEU A 52 14.03 12.85 5.60
C LEU A 52 15.47 12.83 6.12
N ASP A 53 16.13 11.69 6.09
CA ASP A 53 17.55 11.58 6.45
C ASP A 53 18.43 12.32 5.42
N GLU A 54 18.07 12.26 4.13
CA GLU A 54 18.75 12.99 3.06
C GLU A 54 18.30 14.45 2.95
N GLN A 55 17.00 14.70 3.10
CA GLN A 55 16.39 16.03 2.96
C GLN A 55 15.46 16.32 4.16
N PRO A 56 16.01 16.82 5.29
CA PRO A 56 15.24 17.02 6.53
C PRO A 56 14.06 17.99 6.42
N ASN A 57 14.12 18.92 5.47
CA ASN A 57 13.08 19.91 5.23
C ASN A 57 12.09 19.51 4.12
N ALA A 58 12.11 18.23 3.68
CA ALA A 58 11.23 17.76 2.63
C ALA A 58 9.75 17.92 3.00
N SER A 59 8.93 18.25 1.99
CA SER A 59 7.47 18.16 2.07
C SER A 59 7.01 17.01 1.19
N ILE A 60 6.33 16.04 1.78
CA ILE A 60 6.05 14.75 1.14
C ILE A 60 4.55 14.63 0.90
N ILE A 61 4.17 14.26 -0.33
CA ILE A 61 2.82 13.85 -0.70
C ILE A 61 2.88 12.37 -1.06
N LEU A 62 1.97 11.57 -0.51
CA LEU A 62 1.89 10.15 -0.83
C LEU A 62 0.77 9.94 -1.84
N HIS A 63 1.08 9.32 -2.98
CA HIS A 63 0.11 8.99 -4.02
C HIS A 63 0.12 7.49 -4.25
N GLY A 64 -1.01 6.83 -4.02
CA GLY A 64 -1.17 5.40 -4.23
C GLY A 64 -2.40 5.08 -5.07
N GLY A 65 -2.31 3.99 -5.84
CA GLY A 65 -3.43 3.39 -6.55
C GLY A 65 -3.65 1.96 -6.09
N SER A 66 -4.91 1.52 -5.99
CA SER A 66 -5.31 0.16 -5.61
C SER A 66 -4.65 -0.28 -4.29
N MET A 67 -3.78 -1.29 -4.31
CA MET A 67 -3.04 -1.72 -3.13
C MET A 67 -2.18 -0.58 -2.55
N GLY A 68 -1.52 0.25 -3.37
CA GLY A 68 -0.74 1.38 -2.87
C GLY A 68 -1.58 2.46 -2.17
N ALA A 69 -2.81 2.69 -2.63
CA ALA A 69 -3.74 3.57 -1.91
C ALA A 69 -4.08 2.98 -0.54
N SER A 70 -4.33 1.68 -0.48
CA SER A 70 -4.61 0.95 0.76
C SER A 70 -3.43 0.99 1.73
N THR A 71 -2.19 0.85 1.23
CA THR A 71 -0.96 1.01 2.00
C THR A 71 -0.89 2.38 2.69
N ILE A 72 -1.15 3.46 1.95
CA ILE A 72 -1.14 4.82 2.51
C ILE A 72 -2.25 4.99 3.55
N MET A 73 -3.45 4.47 3.27
CA MET A 73 -4.57 4.50 4.21
C MET A 73 -4.22 3.77 5.52
N MET A 74 -3.61 2.61 5.44
CA MET A 74 -3.17 1.87 6.63
C MET A 74 -2.05 2.59 7.37
N ALA A 75 -1.08 3.17 6.65
CA ALA A 75 -0.01 3.95 7.25
C ALA A 75 -0.52 5.23 7.92
N SER A 76 -1.64 5.80 7.47
CA SER A 76 -2.22 7.00 8.08
C SER A 76 -2.73 6.79 9.51
N GLY A 77 -2.91 5.54 9.94
CA GLY A 77 -3.18 5.19 11.33
C GLY A 77 -1.93 5.09 12.21
N GLU A 78 -0.73 5.13 11.61
CA GLU A 78 0.54 5.12 12.32
C GLU A 78 1.01 6.56 12.66
N LYS A 79 2.11 6.67 13.42
CA LYS A 79 2.74 7.98 13.68
C LYS A 79 3.55 8.41 12.46
N LEU A 80 2.95 9.25 11.61
CA LEU A 80 3.64 9.82 10.45
C LEU A 80 4.38 11.13 10.81
N PRO A 81 5.58 11.37 10.24
CA PRO A 81 6.28 12.64 10.38
C PRO A 81 5.43 13.81 9.86
N SER A 82 5.58 14.99 10.47
CA SER A 82 4.88 16.22 10.06
C SER A 82 5.26 16.70 8.65
N ALA A 83 6.33 16.15 8.07
CA ALA A 83 6.72 16.34 6.68
C ALA A 83 5.68 15.85 5.68
N VAL A 84 4.85 14.86 6.06
CA VAL A 84 3.78 14.34 5.21
C VAL A 84 2.62 15.34 5.16
N LYS A 85 2.39 15.94 3.99
CA LYS A 85 1.44 17.07 3.81
C LYS A 85 0.09 16.65 3.24
N GLY A 86 -0.01 15.47 2.64
CA GLY A 86 -1.26 15.01 2.08
C GLY A 86 -1.19 13.64 1.41
N PHE A 87 -2.37 13.10 1.13
CA PHE A 87 -2.57 11.80 0.50
C PHE A 87 -3.42 11.94 -0.76
N ILE A 88 -3.04 11.19 -1.80
CA ILE A 88 -3.83 10.99 -3.01
C ILE A 88 -4.09 9.49 -3.12
N LEU A 89 -5.36 9.11 -2.99
CA LEU A 89 -5.78 7.73 -2.82
C LEU A 89 -6.71 7.35 -3.97
N ASP A 90 -6.22 6.58 -4.93
CA ASP A 90 -7.03 6.10 -6.05
C ASP A 90 -7.46 4.65 -5.80
N SER A 91 -8.75 4.44 -5.57
CA SER A 91 -9.39 3.11 -5.55
C SER A 91 -8.81 2.11 -4.53
N GLY A 92 -8.45 2.58 -3.34
CA GLY A 92 -7.99 1.74 -2.24
C GLY A 92 -9.12 1.02 -1.47
N TYR A 93 -8.76 0.05 -0.64
CA TYR A 93 -9.65 -0.63 0.31
C TYR A 93 -9.25 -0.35 1.75
N VAL A 94 -10.24 -0.32 2.64
CA VAL A 94 -10.05 -0.14 4.09
C VAL A 94 -9.85 -1.46 4.85
N SER A 95 -10.24 -2.59 4.25
CA SER A 95 -10.18 -3.90 4.88
C SER A 95 -10.01 -4.99 3.85
N VAL A 96 -8.85 -5.65 3.89
CA VAL A 96 -8.54 -6.85 3.10
C VAL A 96 -9.63 -7.90 3.28
N TYR A 97 -10.01 -8.15 4.53
CA TYR A 97 -11.05 -9.14 4.85
C TYR A 97 -12.41 -8.79 4.21
N ALA A 98 -12.82 -7.52 4.24
CA ALA A 98 -14.07 -7.09 3.62
C ALA A 98 -14.03 -7.22 2.10
N GLU A 99 -12.92 -6.83 1.47
CA GLU A 99 -12.72 -6.89 0.03
C GLU A 99 -12.78 -8.34 -0.48
N PHE A 100 -12.00 -9.24 0.13
CA PHE A 100 -12.04 -10.66 -0.24
C PHE A 100 -13.41 -11.29 0.01
N ARG A 101 -14.09 -10.94 1.11
CA ARG A 101 -15.45 -11.41 1.37
C ARG A 101 -16.44 -10.92 0.30
N TYR A 102 -16.30 -9.67 -0.14
CA TYR A 102 -17.12 -9.11 -1.21
C TYR A 102 -16.85 -9.82 -2.54
N MET A 103 -15.58 -9.98 -2.92
CA MET A 103 -15.18 -10.69 -4.14
C MET A 103 -15.67 -12.14 -4.14
N LEU A 104 -15.53 -12.86 -3.02
CA LEU A 104 -16.08 -14.21 -2.87
C LEU A 104 -17.59 -14.27 -3.16
N SER A 105 -18.34 -13.24 -2.75
CA SER A 105 -19.80 -13.20 -3.00
C SER A 105 -20.17 -13.05 -4.48
N LYS A 106 -19.22 -12.65 -5.33
CA LYS A 106 -19.41 -12.52 -6.77
C LYS A 106 -19.02 -13.77 -7.53
N ILE A 107 -18.11 -14.58 -6.98
CA ILE A 107 -17.55 -15.74 -7.68
C ILE A 107 -18.10 -17.07 -7.18
N THR A 108 -18.76 -17.10 -6.01
CA THR A 108 -19.29 -18.34 -5.45
C THR A 108 -20.53 -18.14 -4.58
N VAL A 109 -21.36 -19.19 -4.54
CA VAL A 109 -22.51 -19.32 -3.63
C VAL A 109 -22.15 -20.00 -2.30
N PHE A 110 -20.92 -20.50 -2.15
CA PHE A 110 -20.50 -21.19 -0.92
C PHE A 110 -20.56 -20.27 0.31
N PRO A 111 -20.71 -20.84 1.53
CA PRO A 111 -20.73 -20.07 2.77
C PRO A 111 -19.44 -19.25 3.00
N LYS A 112 -19.41 -18.01 2.51
CA LYS A 112 -18.25 -17.10 2.55
C LYS A 112 -17.66 -16.91 3.94
N LYS A 113 -18.48 -16.93 5.00
CA LYS A 113 -17.99 -16.83 6.39
C LYS A 113 -17.06 -17.99 6.76
N MET A 114 -17.37 -19.20 6.30
CA MET A 114 -16.56 -20.39 6.57
C MET A 114 -15.25 -20.30 5.80
N VAL A 115 -15.31 -20.04 4.49
CA VAL A 115 -14.13 -19.87 3.63
C VAL A 115 -13.20 -18.80 4.19
N MET A 116 -13.74 -17.62 4.51
CA MET A 116 -12.95 -16.51 5.05
C MET A 116 -12.33 -16.81 6.42
N ARG A 117 -13.03 -17.58 7.29
CA ARG A 117 -12.48 -17.97 8.60
C ARG A 117 -11.26 -18.89 8.44
N TYR A 118 -11.32 -19.87 7.54
CA TYR A 118 -10.16 -20.71 7.25
C TYR A 118 -9.04 -19.91 6.58
N ALA A 119 -9.35 -19.11 5.56
CA ALA A 119 -8.37 -18.25 4.90
C ALA A 119 -7.63 -17.35 5.90
N ASN A 120 -8.34 -16.71 6.83
CA ASN A 120 -7.74 -15.88 7.87
C ASN A 120 -6.84 -16.68 8.83
N HIS A 121 -7.25 -17.89 9.22
CA HIS A 121 -6.43 -18.76 10.07
C HIS A 121 -5.11 -19.14 9.39
N TYR A 122 -5.16 -19.50 8.10
CA TYR A 122 -3.95 -19.79 7.33
C TYR A 122 -3.08 -18.54 7.16
N ALA A 123 -3.68 -17.39 6.83
CA ALA A 123 -2.94 -16.13 6.71
C ALA A 123 -2.17 -15.79 7.99
N GLN A 124 -2.79 -15.91 9.17
CA GLN A 124 -2.13 -15.64 10.46
C GLN A 124 -1.04 -16.65 10.83
N LYS A 125 -1.09 -17.86 10.28
CA LYS A 125 -0.12 -18.92 10.59
C LYS A 125 1.11 -18.87 9.71
N TYR A 126 0.96 -18.38 8.48
CA TYR A 126 1.98 -18.50 7.43
C TYR A 126 2.47 -17.14 6.90
N ALA A 127 1.82 -16.02 7.23
CA ALA A 127 2.28 -14.66 6.93
C ALA A 127 2.90 -14.01 8.18
#